data_AF-A0AAX2KWE3-F1
#
_entry.id   AF-A0AAX2KWE3-F1
#
_cell.length_a   1.000
_cell.length_b   1.000
_cell.length_c   1.000
_cell.angle_alpha   90.00
_cell.angle_beta   90.00
_cell.angle_gamma   90.00
#
_symmetry.space_group_name_H-M   'P 1'
#
loop_
_entity.id
_entity.type
_entity.pdbx_description
1 polymer ?
#
loop_
_entity_poly.entity_id
_entity_poly.type
_entity_poly.pdbx_seq_one_letter_code
_entity_poly.pdbx_strand_id
1 'polypeptide(L)'
;MHELIKEIERQLEMDRVEEGNMSAEDVLFIVKGFKRPYLNENQQIVLDWLKEKYTVTNIEPIELFWRLRVNSIKPDYRDRPVYRSYRYMSKTGQLQVLQAFSRWAIEQEEAE
;
A
#
# COMPACT_ATOMS: atom_id res chain seq x y z
N MET A 1 5.56 -4.74 -27.38
CA MET A 1 4.37 -4.94 -26.52
C MET A 1 3.73 -6.29 -26.77
N HIS A 2 3.42 -6.64 -28.01
CA HIS A 2 2.84 -7.95 -28.38
C HIS A 2 3.77 -9.14 -28.04
N GLU A 3 5.08 -8.99 -28.26
CA GLU A 3 6.07 -10.03 -27.97
C GLU A 3 6.30 -10.26 -26.46
N LEU A 4 6.11 -9.24 -25.63
CA LEU A 4 6.22 -9.37 -24.18
C LEU A 4 5.04 -10.17 -23.61
N ILE A 5 3.84 -9.98 -24.19
CA ILE A 5 2.62 -10.69 -23.80
C ILE A 5 2.73 -12.17 -24.15
N LYS A 6 3.21 -12.49 -25.35
CA LYS A 6 3.44 -13.88 -25.78
C LYS A 6 4.48 -14.60 -24.93
N GLU A 7 5.56 -13.91 -24.55
CA GLU A 7 6.59 -14.52 -23.70
C GLU A 7 6.09 -14.76 -22.27
N ILE A 8 5.23 -13.87 -21.75
CA ILE A 8 4.55 -14.08 -20.46
C ILE A 8 3.58 -15.27 -20.54
N GLU A 9 2.78 -15.37 -21.60
CA GLU A 9 1.85 -16.49 -21.81
C GLU A 9 2.60 -17.83 -21.92
N ARG A 10 3.74 -17.86 -22.63
CA ARG A 10 4.59 -19.05 -22.77
C ARG A 10 5.22 -19.49 -21.44
N GLN A 11 5.68 -18.55 -20.62
CA GLN A 11 6.26 -18.85 -19.30
C GLN A 11 5.18 -19.40 -18.34
N LEU A 12 3.97 -18.83 -18.38
CA LEU A 12 2.83 -19.30 -17.58
C LEU A 12 2.32 -20.69 -18.00
N GLU A 13 2.41 -21.04 -19.28
CA GLU A 13 2.06 -22.39 -19.76
C GLU A 13 3.10 -23.46 -19.36
N MET A 14 4.37 -23.08 -19.23
CA MET A 14 5.46 -23.97 -18.81
C MET A 14 5.52 -24.17 -17.30
N ASP A 15 5.09 -23.17 -16.51
CA ASP A 15 5.00 -23.24 -15.05
C ASP A 15 3.67 -23.86 -14.58
N ARG A 16 3.28 -25.01 -15.16
CA ARG A 16 2.33 -25.92 -14.48
C ARG A 16 3.02 -26.49 -13.24
N VAL A 17 3.03 -25.66 -12.19
CA VAL A 17 3.37 -26.05 -10.82
C VAL A 17 2.27 -27.00 -10.36
N GLU A 18 2.49 -28.30 -10.50
CA GLU A 18 1.84 -29.27 -9.64
C GLU A 18 2.47 -29.20 -8.25
N GLU A 19 1.98 -28.26 -7.45
CA GLU A 19 1.89 -28.36 -5.98
C GLU A 19 0.98 -27.24 -5.46
N GLY A 20 -0.32 -27.53 -5.38
CA GLY A 20 -1.32 -26.74 -4.65
C GLY A 20 -2.19 -25.77 -5.48
N ASN A 21 -3.25 -26.31 -6.13
CA ASN A 21 -4.45 -25.65 -6.67
C ASN A 21 -4.52 -24.11 -6.61
N MET A 22 -3.74 -23.40 -7.43
CA MET A 22 -4.06 -22.02 -7.81
C MET A 22 -4.53 -22.03 -9.26
N SER A 23 -5.75 -21.53 -9.49
CA SER A 23 -6.23 -21.28 -10.84
C SER A 23 -5.48 -20.09 -11.46
N ALA A 24 -5.51 -19.98 -12.79
CA ALA A 24 -5.02 -18.79 -13.48
C ALA A 24 -5.72 -17.50 -13.01
N GLU A 25 -6.95 -17.61 -12.51
CA GLU A 25 -7.72 -16.51 -11.92
C GLU A 25 -7.15 -16.08 -10.56
N ASP A 26 -6.69 -17.03 -9.74
CA ASP A 26 -6.02 -16.75 -8.47
C ASP A 26 -4.68 -16.07 -8.71
N VAL A 27 -3.89 -16.56 -9.68
CA VAL A 27 -2.64 -15.91 -10.08
C VAL A 27 -2.91 -14.51 -10.61
N LEU A 28 -3.92 -14.34 -11.45
CA LEU A 28 -4.29 -13.03 -11.99
C LEU A 28 -4.80 -12.08 -10.88
N PHE A 29 -5.55 -12.59 -9.90
CA PHE A 29 -6.00 -11.85 -8.73
C PHE A 29 -4.83 -11.40 -7.87
N ILE A 30 -3.87 -12.30 -7.62
CA ILE A 30 -2.61 -12.01 -6.93
C ILE A 30 -1.85 -10.94 -7.71
N VAL A 31 -1.54 -11.15 -8.99
CA VAL A 31 -0.78 -10.22 -9.83
C VAL A 31 -1.46 -8.85 -9.95
N LYS A 32 -2.80 -8.80 -10.07
CA LYS A 32 -3.57 -7.54 -10.05
C LYS A 32 -3.54 -6.88 -8.67
N GLY A 33 -3.60 -7.66 -7.59
CA GLY A 33 -3.46 -7.19 -6.21
C GLY A 33 -2.03 -6.78 -5.83
N PHE A 34 -1.03 -7.23 -6.60
CA PHE A 34 0.39 -6.90 -6.45
C PHE A 34 0.80 -5.60 -7.12
N LYS A 35 -0.09 -4.95 -7.90
CA LYS A 35 0.20 -3.62 -8.44
C LYS A 35 0.36 -2.63 -7.28
N ARG A 36 1.61 -2.31 -6.96
CA ARG A 36 1.95 -1.23 -6.03
C ARG A 36 1.34 0.06 -6.57
N PRO A 37 0.46 0.75 -5.82
CA PRO A 37 -0.11 1.99 -6.29
C PRO A 37 1.02 2.99 -6.51
N TYR A 38 1.01 3.69 -7.65
CA TYR A 38 1.93 4.81 -7.86
C TYR A 38 1.49 5.95 -6.93
N LEU A 39 2.32 6.25 -5.94
CA LEU A 39 2.06 7.30 -4.96
C LEU A 39 2.66 8.62 -5.46
N ASN A 40 1.87 9.69 -5.41
CA ASN A 40 2.37 11.05 -5.59
C ASN A 40 3.10 11.54 -4.33
N GLU A 41 3.75 12.69 -4.42
CA GLU A 41 4.54 13.29 -3.32
C GLU A 41 3.73 13.41 -2.00
N ASN A 42 2.49 13.90 -2.07
CA ASN A 42 1.65 14.02 -0.87
C ASN A 42 1.30 12.67 -0.25
N GLN A 43 1.10 11.63 -1.08
CA GLN A 43 0.88 10.27 -0.61
C GLN A 43 2.13 9.69 0.02
N GLN A 44 3.31 9.95 -0.56
CA GLN A 44 4.57 9.49 -0.03
C GLN A 44 4.86 10.10 1.34
N ILE A 45 4.63 11.41 1.52
CA ILE A 45 4.76 12.10 2.81
C ILE A 45 3.91 11.43 3.90
N VAL A 46 2.67 11.05 3.56
CA VAL A 46 1.77 10.38 4.51
C VAL A 46 2.23 8.95 4.80
N LEU A 47 2.65 8.21 3.78
CA LEU A 47 3.16 6.85 3.94
C LEU A 47 4.41 6.82 4.83
N ASP A 48 5.38 7.71 4.60
CA ASP A 48 6.61 7.77 5.37
C ASP A 48 6.33 8.10 6.84
N TRP A 49 5.41 9.03 7.09
CA TRP A 49 4.97 9.33 8.46
C TRP A 49 4.32 8.12 9.14
N LEU A 50 3.48 7.36 8.44
CA LEU A 50 2.85 6.15 8.98
C LEU A 50 3.91 5.10 9.36
N LYS A 51 4.88 4.85 8.48
CA LYS A 51 5.98 3.91 8.73
C LYS A 51 6.83 4.32 9.92
N GLU A 52 7.21 5.61 9.98
CA GLU A 52 7.97 6.16 11.10
C GLU A 52 7.21 5.94 12.42
N LYS A 53 5.93 6.35 12.48
CA LYS A 53 5.15 6.23 13.72
C LYS A 53 4.84 4.81 14.11
N TYR A 54 4.59 3.92 13.17
CA TYR A 54 4.45 2.49 13.44
C TYR A 54 5.73 1.93 14.09
N THR A 55 6.90 2.31 13.57
CA THR A 55 8.19 1.79 14.07
C THR A 55 8.57 2.34 15.44
N VAL A 56 8.34 3.64 15.68
CA VAL A 56 8.84 4.32 16.90
C VAL A 56 7.82 4.40 18.02
N THR A 57 6.60 3.91 17.82
CA THR A 57 5.52 3.95 18.82
C THR A 57 4.76 2.64 18.86
N ASN A 58 4.12 2.34 19.99
CA ASN A 58 3.22 1.17 20.12
C ASN A 58 1.77 1.52 19.76
N ILE A 59 1.56 2.43 18.79
CA ILE A 59 0.22 2.85 18.37
C ILE A 59 -0.28 1.89 17.29
N GLU A 60 -1.47 1.35 17.51
CA GLU A 60 -2.15 0.46 16.58
C GLU A 60 -2.28 1.09 15.17
N PRO A 61 -2.10 0.31 14.09
CA PRO A 61 -2.08 0.83 12.72
C PRO A 61 -3.38 1.55 12.32
N ILE A 62 -4.52 1.08 12.81
CA ILE A 62 -5.83 1.71 12.60
C ILE A 62 -5.91 3.07 13.31
N GLU A 63 -5.32 3.18 14.50
CA GLU A 63 -5.30 4.43 15.26
C GLU A 63 -4.41 5.47 14.57
N LEU A 64 -3.29 5.08 13.94
CA LEU A 64 -2.44 6.00 13.16
C LEU A 64 -3.24 6.69 12.03
N PHE A 65 -4.08 5.94 11.30
CA PHE A 65 -4.97 6.51 10.29
C PHE A 65 -6.02 7.46 10.89
N TRP A 66 -6.60 7.09 12.02
CA TRP A 66 -7.53 7.96 12.73
C TRP A 66 -6.85 9.28 13.17
N ARG A 67 -5.60 9.21 13.66
CA ARG A 67 -4.78 10.36 14.05
C ARG A 67 -4.52 11.32 12.89
N LEU A 68 -4.25 10.82 11.69
CA LEU A 68 -4.14 11.66 10.48
C LEU A 68 -5.40 12.50 10.28
N ARG A 69 -6.58 11.88 10.36
CA ARG A 69 -7.87 12.58 10.21
C ARG A 69 -8.07 13.65 11.28
N VAL A 70 -7.96 13.30 12.55
CA VAL A 70 -8.27 14.27 13.63
C VAL A 70 -7.24 15.41 13.69
N ASN A 71 -5.97 15.15 13.40
CA ASN A 71 -4.94 16.20 13.44
C ASN A 71 -4.96 17.07 12.17
N SER A 72 -5.43 16.57 11.03
CA SER A 72 -5.58 17.37 9.80
C SER A 72 -6.54 18.57 9.91
N ILE A 73 -7.39 18.60 10.95
CA ILE A 73 -8.33 19.70 11.20
C ILE A 73 -7.97 20.57 12.41
N LYS A 74 -7.06 20.12 13.28
CA LYS A 74 -6.66 20.88 14.47
C LYS A 74 -5.74 22.05 14.10
N PRO A 75 -5.99 23.28 14.60
CA PRO A 75 -5.17 24.45 14.28
C PRO A 75 -3.67 24.24 14.49
N ASP A 76 -3.27 23.59 15.59
CA ASP A 76 -1.85 23.40 15.95
C ASP A 76 -1.12 22.36 15.09
N TYR A 77 -1.86 21.60 14.29
CA TYR A 77 -1.34 20.45 13.53
C TYR A 77 -1.58 20.60 12.03
N ARG A 78 -2.70 21.18 11.60
CA ARG A 78 -3.15 21.19 10.19
C ARG A 78 -2.13 21.71 9.20
N ASP A 79 -1.20 22.57 9.63
CA ASP A 79 -0.18 23.17 8.80
C ASP A 79 1.11 22.35 8.67
N ARG A 80 1.28 21.29 9.47
CA ARG A 80 2.43 20.38 9.31
C ARG A 80 2.29 19.60 8.00
N PRO A 81 3.41 19.29 7.30
CA PRO A 81 3.39 18.69 5.96
C PRO A 81 2.48 17.46 5.85
N VAL A 82 2.64 16.47 6.74
CA VAL A 82 1.82 15.25 6.74
C VAL A 82 0.32 15.52 6.83
N TYR A 83 -0.09 16.44 7.71
CA TYR A 83 -1.49 16.73 7.98
C TYR A 83 -2.11 17.56 6.85
N ARG A 84 -1.34 18.46 6.24
CA ARG A 84 -1.73 19.18 5.02
C ARG A 84 -1.88 18.22 3.84
N SER A 85 -0.88 17.35 3.62
CA SER A 85 -0.90 16.36 2.54
C SER A 85 -2.08 15.39 2.68
N TYR A 86 -2.39 14.92 3.89
CA TYR A 86 -3.57 14.08 4.15
C TYR A 86 -4.88 14.84 3.94
N ARG A 87 -4.99 16.10 4.43
CA ARG A 87 -6.23 16.90 4.37
C ARG A 87 -6.76 17.08 2.96
N TYR A 88 -5.86 17.30 2.00
CA TYR A 88 -6.21 17.55 0.60
C TYR A 88 -6.10 16.30 -0.28
N MET A 89 -5.80 15.14 0.30
CA MET A 89 -5.75 13.87 -0.40
C MET A 89 -7.17 13.38 -0.75
N SER A 90 -7.33 12.88 -1.98
CA SER A 90 -8.58 12.24 -2.40
C SER A 90 -8.83 10.95 -1.61
N LYS A 91 -10.10 10.51 -1.54
CA LYS A 91 -10.46 9.22 -0.90
C LYS A 91 -9.70 8.04 -1.54
N THR A 92 -9.60 8.02 -2.88
CA THR A 92 -8.79 7.03 -3.59
C THR A 92 -7.32 7.11 -3.18
N GLY A 93 -6.79 8.32 -3.01
CA GLY A 93 -5.41 8.48 -2.56
C GLY A 93 -5.17 7.97 -1.14
N GLN A 94 -6.14 8.18 -0.23
CA GLN A 94 -6.10 7.64 1.13
C GLN A 94 -6.11 6.10 1.11
N LEU A 95 -6.94 5.49 0.27
CA LEU A 95 -6.99 4.03 0.10
C LEU A 95 -5.68 3.46 -0.47
N GLN A 96 -5.04 4.17 -1.41
CA GLN A 96 -3.73 3.78 -1.94
C GLN A 96 -2.63 3.83 -0.88
N VAL A 97 -2.62 4.87 -0.03
CA VAL A 97 -1.69 4.96 1.10
C VAL A 97 -1.98 3.86 2.13
N LEU A 98 -3.26 3.57 2.43
CA LEU A 98 -3.66 2.47 3.29
C LEU A 98 -3.17 1.13 2.76
N GLN A 99 -3.36 0.84 1.48
CA GLN A 99 -2.88 -0.37 0.83
C GLN A 99 -1.35 -0.51 0.90
N ALA A 100 -0.63 0.58 0.63
CA ALA A 100 0.84 0.58 0.67
C ALA A 100 1.37 0.40 2.11
N PHE A 101 0.73 1.06 3.07
CA PHE A 101 1.08 0.94 4.49
C PHE A 101 0.77 -0.45 5.05
N SER A 102 -0.43 -0.98 4.80
CA SER A 102 -0.84 -2.30 5.31
C SER A 102 0.08 -3.40 4.78
N ARG A 103 0.45 -3.32 3.50
CA ARG A 103 1.42 -4.26 2.90
C ARG A 103 2.76 -4.20 3.62
N TRP A 104 3.32 -2.99 3.77
CA TRP A 104 4.60 -2.81 4.44
C TRP A 104 4.57 -3.27 5.90
N ALA A 105 3.51 -2.98 6.64
CA ALA A 105 3.39 -3.36 8.05
C ALA A 105 3.35 -4.89 8.21
N ILE A 106 2.58 -5.60 7.37
CA ILE A 106 2.56 -7.07 7.37
C ILE A 106 3.95 -7.64 7.05
N GLU A 107 4.66 -7.07 6.06
CA GLU A 107 6.03 -7.48 5.74
C GLU A 107 7.02 -7.28 6.91
N GLN A 108 6.75 -6.36 7.85
CA GLN A 108 7.57 -6.23 9.06
C GLN A 108 7.26 -7.34 10.07
N GLU A 109 5.98 -7.65 10.29
CA GLU A 109 5.55 -8.71 11.23
C GLU A 109 5.99 -10.11 10.77
N GLU A 110 6.04 -10.38 9.46
CA GLU A 110 6.52 -11.65 8.92
C GLU A 110 8.04 -11.83 9.03
N ALA A 111 8.78 -10.75 9.27
CA ALA A 111 10.24 -10.75 9.41
C ALA A 111 10.72 -10.86 10.87
N GLU A 112 9.79 -10.83 11.85
CA GLU A 112 10.03 -11.08 13.27
C GLU A 112 9.92 -12.57 13.64
#